data_AF-A0A014N2B4-F1
#
_entry.id   AF-A0A014N2B4-F1
#
_cell.length_a   1.000
_cell.length_b   1.000
_cell.length_c   1.000
_cell.angle_alpha   90.00
_cell.angle_beta   90.00
_cell.angle_gamma   90.00
#
_symmetry.space_group_name_H-M   'P 1'
#
loop_
_entity.id
_entity.type
_entity.pdbx_description
1 polymer ?
#
loop_
_entity_poly.entity_id
_entity_poly.type
_entity_poly.pdbx_seq_one_letter_code
_entity_poly.pdbx_strand_id
1 'polypeptide(L)'
;MSRQGVTQTSRLMAQATCRSNVTRSSFRLLPRASNVLRPLSNRLPYQPFSTSFRRFKGIMPETDNPAKQGVEETRPSVGVAELSDGQYHELADGYLDIVLSKFEQLQDAREDIDIEYSSGVMTINVADKGTYVINKQPPNKQIWLSSPISGPKRYDWCIIGEGQGEKEGTGSGSWIYTRDGVSLSDLILEELDIVIEEPATC
;
A
#
# COMPACT_ATOMS: atom_id res chain seq x y z
N MET A 1 -62.89 -0.46 -42.45
CA MET A 1 -62.98 0.20 -43.76
C MET A 1 -61.89 1.26 -43.82
N SER A 2 -61.05 1.24 -44.87
CA SER A 2 -60.18 2.33 -45.36
C SER A 2 -59.07 2.89 -44.44
N ARG A 3 -57.89 3.29 -44.89
CA ARG A 3 -57.16 3.27 -46.17
C ARG A 3 -55.71 3.70 -45.87
N GLN A 4 -54.76 2.91 -46.37
CA GLN A 4 -53.55 3.27 -47.16
C GLN A 4 -52.86 4.65 -47.06
N GLY A 5 -51.52 4.57 -47.13
CA GLY A 5 -50.61 5.54 -47.76
C GLY A 5 -49.88 6.44 -46.77
N VAL A 6 -48.60 6.80 -46.88
CA VAL A 6 -47.74 6.95 -48.07
C VAL A 6 -46.26 6.83 -47.65
N THR A 7 -45.47 6.23 -48.52
CA THR A 7 -44.01 6.17 -48.54
C THR A 7 -43.38 7.55 -48.78
N GLN A 8 -42.33 7.91 -48.03
CA GLN A 8 -41.47 9.05 -48.38
C GLN A 8 -40.02 8.60 -48.53
N THR A 9 -39.51 8.75 -49.75
CA THR A 9 -38.12 8.53 -50.14
C THR A 9 -37.35 9.85 -50.18
N SER A 10 -36.03 9.73 -50.09
CA SER A 10 -35.02 10.60 -50.70
C SER A 10 -34.66 11.93 -50.02
N ARG A 11 -33.39 12.06 -49.59
CA ARG A 11 -32.37 12.82 -50.35
C ARG A 11 -30.99 12.75 -49.67
N LEU A 12 -30.01 12.28 -50.46
CA LEU A 12 -28.59 12.53 -50.28
C LEU A 12 -28.31 14.03 -50.54
N MET A 13 -27.44 14.63 -49.73
CA MET A 13 -26.67 15.83 -50.08
C MET A 13 -25.25 15.65 -49.53
N ALA A 14 -24.30 15.65 -50.46
CA ALA A 14 -22.88 15.66 -50.21
C ALA A 14 -22.41 17.04 -49.73
N GLN A 15 -21.45 17.09 -48.82
CA GLN A 15 -20.57 18.24 -48.67
C GLN A 15 -19.13 17.75 -48.57
N ALA A 16 -18.37 18.01 -49.63
CA ALA A 16 -16.93 18.08 -49.60
C ALA A 16 -16.54 19.53 -49.36
N THR A 17 -15.52 19.79 -48.55
CA THR A 17 -14.55 20.88 -48.82
C THR A 17 -13.32 20.83 -47.91
N CYS A 18 -12.20 21.15 -48.57
CA CYS A 18 -10.91 21.67 -48.10
C CYS A 18 -10.08 20.94 -47.02
N ARG A 19 -9.03 20.29 -47.55
CA ARG A 19 -7.70 20.11 -46.97
C ARG A 19 -7.12 21.42 -46.38
N SER A 20 -6.36 21.30 -45.30
CA SER A 20 -5.20 22.15 -45.05
C SER A 20 -4.02 21.32 -44.53
N ASN A 21 -2.90 21.41 -45.25
CA ASN A 21 -1.58 20.95 -44.82
C ASN A 21 -0.93 22.09 -44.04
N VAL A 22 -0.37 21.81 -42.86
CA VAL A 22 0.79 22.57 -42.36
C VAL A 22 1.81 21.60 -41.78
N THR A 23 3.02 21.77 -42.29
CA THR A 23 4.25 21.02 -42.12
C THR A 23 5.08 21.60 -40.97
N ARG A 24 6.00 20.78 -40.44
CA ARG A 24 7.27 21.16 -39.75
C ARG A 24 7.09 21.54 -38.26
N SER A 25 7.91 21.08 -37.31
CA SER A 25 9.35 20.87 -37.38
C SER A 25 9.86 19.87 -36.34
N SER A 26 10.65 18.91 -36.81
CA SER A 26 11.53 18.08 -36.00
C SER A 26 12.92 18.72 -35.83
N PHE A 27 13.62 18.31 -34.78
CA PHE A 27 15.07 18.36 -34.54
C PHE A 27 15.74 19.73 -34.31
N ARG A 28 16.40 19.89 -33.14
CA ARG A 28 17.80 20.34 -33.07
C ARG A 28 18.54 19.65 -31.91
N LEU A 29 19.54 18.86 -32.31
CA LEU A 29 20.63 18.35 -31.49
C LEU A 29 21.60 19.48 -31.09
N LEU A 30 22.33 19.24 -30.00
CA LEU A 30 23.52 19.97 -29.52
C LEU A 30 24.52 20.24 -30.67
N PRO A 31 25.35 21.30 -30.56
CA PRO A 31 26.72 21.05 -30.08
C PRO A 31 27.40 22.23 -29.34
N ARG A 32 28.43 21.90 -28.56
CA ARG A 32 29.84 22.34 -28.76
C ARG A 32 30.55 22.73 -27.45
N ALA A 33 31.54 21.91 -27.11
CA ALA A 33 32.56 22.13 -26.10
C ALA A 33 33.46 23.33 -26.43
N SER A 34 34.06 23.93 -25.39
CA SER A 34 35.32 24.67 -25.46
C SER A 34 36.06 24.56 -24.14
N ASN A 35 37.26 24.00 -24.21
CA ASN A 35 38.23 23.80 -23.15
C ASN A 35 38.69 25.11 -22.53
N VAL A 36 38.92 25.11 -21.20
CA VAL A 36 40.02 25.88 -20.61
C VAL A 36 40.79 24.96 -19.67
N LEU A 37 41.93 24.47 -20.16
CA LEU A 37 43.04 23.98 -19.36
C LEU A 37 43.88 25.17 -18.92
N ARG A 38 44.21 25.24 -17.62
CA ARG A 38 45.49 25.82 -17.19
C ARG A 38 46.07 25.01 -16.02
N PRO A 39 47.34 24.57 -16.12
CA PRO A 39 48.06 23.86 -15.08
C PRO A 39 48.94 24.83 -14.25
N LEU A 40 49.31 24.45 -13.02
CA LEU A 40 50.67 24.02 -12.63
C LEU A 40 50.78 23.93 -11.10
N SER A 41 51.47 22.89 -10.61
CA SER A 41 52.42 22.87 -9.48
C SER A 41 52.00 23.39 -8.10
N ASN A 42 52.36 22.82 -6.97
CA ASN A 42 53.20 21.68 -6.60
C ASN A 42 53.09 21.57 -5.07
N ARG A 43 53.58 20.45 -4.53
CA ARG A 43 54.11 20.24 -3.17
C ARG A 43 53.17 19.62 -2.13
N LEU A 44 53.19 18.29 -2.15
CA LEU A 44 53.46 17.54 -0.92
C LEU A 44 54.75 18.07 -0.26
N PRO A 45 54.79 18.08 1.07
CA PRO A 45 55.85 17.35 1.74
C PRO A 45 55.28 16.32 2.71
N TYR A 46 55.64 15.07 2.45
CA TYR A 46 55.95 14.10 3.50
C TYR A 46 56.90 14.74 4.52
N GLN A 47 56.65 14.57 5.81
CA GLN A 47 57.61 13.91 6.71
C GLN A 47 56.97 13.53 8.07
N PRO A 48 57.53 12.53 8.76
CA PRO A 48 56.81 11.59 9.62
C PRO A 48 57.24 11.70 11.10
N PHE A 49 56.96 10.62 11.85
CA PHE A 49 57.44 10.20 13.18
C PHE A 49 56.41 10.19 14.32
N SER A 50 55.78 9.02 14.43
CA SER A 50 55.50 8.24 15.64
C SER A 50 55.88 8.85 17.00
N THR A 51 54.89 8.91 17.89
CA THR A 51 55.05 8.48 19.28
C THR A 51 53.82 7.67 19.71
N SER A 52 54.04 6.39 19.94
CA SER A 52 53.06 5.48 20.53
C SER A 52 52.72 5.93 21.96
N PHE A 53 51.49 6.35 22.20
CA PHE A 53 50.96 6.43 23.56
C PHE A 53 50.28 5.12 23.91
N ARG A 54 50.94 4.35 24.78
CA ARG A 54 50.43 3.14 25.40
C ARG A 54 49.10 3.47 26.07
N ARG A 55 47.99 2.81 25.66
CA ARG A 55 46.80 2.77 26.52
C ARG A 55 47.15 1.89 27.72
N PHE A 56 47.49 2.58 28.79
CA PHE A 56 47.62 2.03 30.13
C PHE A 56 46.33 1.25 30.45
N LYS A 57 46.48 -0.03 30.80
CA LYS A 57 45.40 -0.87 31.27
C LYS A 57 45.12 -0.47 32.72
N GLY A 58 44.37 0.62 32.88
CA GLY A 58 43.82 1.06 34.16
C GLY A 58 42.52 0.30 34.42
N ILE A 59 42.52 -0.47 35.51
CA ILE A 59 41.31 -1.05 36.09
C ILE A 59 40.63 0.12 36.81
N MET A 60 39.65 0.77 36.18
CA MET A 60 38.75 1.70 36.87
C MET A 60 37.37 1.05 36.93
N PRO A 61 36.83 0.78 38.13
CA PRO A 61 35.43 0.49 38.28
C PRO A 61 34.65 1.80 38.08
N GLU A 62 33.46 1.68 37.50
CA GLU A 62 32.40 2.70 37.49
C GLU A 62 32.52 3.79 36.42
N THR A 63 32.16 3.44 35.18
CA THR A 63 31.41 4.31 34.26
C THR A 63 30.73 3.41 33.25
N ASP A 64 29.54 2.92 33.61
CA ASP A 64 28.72 2.12 32.71
C ASP A 64 28.09 3.05 31.65
N ASN A 65 28.58 2.86 30.43
CA ASN A 65 28.00 3.03 29.10
C ASN A 65 27.05 4.23 28.80
N PRO A 66 27.30 5.02 27.74
CA PRO A 66 26.35 6.02 27.26
C PRO A 66 25.08 5.34 26.75
N ALA A 67 23.93 5.85 27.19
CA ALA A 67 22.59 5.42 26.78
C ALA A 67 22.47 5.34 25.25
N LYS A 68 22.51 4.11 24.74
CA LYS A 68 22.14 3.79 23.37
C LYS A 68 21.22 2.56 23.41
N GLN A 69 19.99 2.80 23.86
CA GLN A 69 18.88 1.92 23.56
C GLN A 69 17.84 2.78 22.85
N GLY A 70 17.91 2.71 21.51
CA GLY A 70 16.75 3.03 20.70
C GLY A 70 15.62 2.12 21.14
N VAL A 71 14.41 2.67 21.08
CA VAL A 71 13.14 1.99 21.31
C VAL A 71 13.19 0.59 20.68
N GLU A 72 13.39 -0.44 21.50
CA GLU A 72 13.08 -1.82 21.12
C GLU A 72 11.57 -1.94 21.26
N GLU A 73 10.88 -1.63 20.15
CA GLU A 73 9.54 -2.15 19.93
C GLU A 73 9.65 -3.68 19.88
N THR A 74 9.15 -4.33 20.93
CA THR A 74 8.94 -5.77 21.02
C THR A 74 8.12 -6.17 19.80
N ARG A 75 8.77 -6.65 18.74
CA ARG A 75 8.08 -7.21 17.58
C ARG A 75 7.43 -8.50 18.06
N PRO A 76 6.09 -8.62 18.17
CA PRO A 76 5.51 -9.94 18.25
C PRO A 76 6.00 -10.70 17.01
N SER A 77 6.54 -11.89 17.19
CA SER A 77 6.98 -12.76 16.09
C SER A 77 5.75 -13.29 15.38
N VAL A 78 5.03 -12.40 14.72
CA VAL A 78 3.91 -12.71 13.86
C VAL A 78 4.53 -13.28 12.59
N GLY A 79 4.39 -14.59 12.40
CA GLY A 79 4.82 -15.24 11.18
C GLY A 79 3.95 -14.78 10.03
N VAL A 80 4.48 -13.92 9.16
CA VAL A 80 3.86 -13.62 7.86
C VAL A 80 3.80 -14.94 7.10
N ALA A 81 2.58 -15.34 6.73
CA ALA A 81 2.37 -16.61 6.05
C ALA A 81 2.67 -16.49 4.56
N GLU A 82 3.44 -17.44 4.01
CA GLU A 82 3.61 -17.56 2.57
C GLU A 82 2.38 -18.22 1.95
N LEU A 83 1.44 -17.41 1.45
CA LEU A 83 0.21 -17.90 0.81
C LEU A 83 0.43 -18.22 -0.67
N SER A 84 -0.25 -19.24 -1.19
CA SER A 84 -0.44 -19.39 -2.64
C SER A 84 -1.47 -18.36 -3.17
N ASP A 85 -1.45 -18.08 -4.46
CA ASP A 85 -2.35 -17.08 -5.06
C ASP A 85 -3.83 -17.46 -4.81
N GLY A 86 -4.18 -18.73 -4.99
CA GLY A 86 -5.54 -19.23 -4.74
C GLY A 86 -5.98 -19.05 -3.28
N GLN A 87 -5.11 -19.41 -2.32
CA GLN A 87 -5.40 -19.22 -0.89
C GLN A 87 -5.57 -17.74 -0.53
N TYR A 88 -4.70 -16.87 -1.06
CA TYR A 88 -4.84 -15.42 -0.86
C TYR A 88 -6.19 -14.92 -1.36
N HIS A 89 -6.63 -15.37 -2.55
CA HIS A 89 -7.92 -14.99 -3.10
C HIS A 89 -9.06 -15.43 -2.18
N GLU A 90 -9.11 -16.71 -1.79
CA GLU A 90 -10.13 -17.24 -0.90
C GLU A 90 -10.21 -16.49 0.44
N LEU A 91 -9.06 -16.24 1.07
CA LEU A 91 -8.98 -15.55 2.36
C LEU A 91 -9.34 -14.07 2.26
N ALA A 92 -8.81 -13.37 1.24
CA ALA A 92 -9.07 -11.94 1.07
C ALA A 92 -10.51 -11.67 0.61
N ASP A 93 -11.06 -12.48 -0.31
CA ASP A 93 -12.46 -12.39 -0.71
C ASP A 93 -13.39 -12.72 0.46
N GLY A 94 -13.14 -13.83 1.17
CA GLY A 94 -13.94 -14.21 2.33
C GLY A 94 -13.96 -13.12 3.41
N TYR A 95 -12.79 -12.53 3.73
CA TYR A 95 -12.71 -11.44 4.69
C TYR A 95 -13.49 -10.20 4.20
N LEU A 96 -13.29 -9.77 2.96
CA LEU A 96 -14.00 -8.60 2.43
C LEU A 96 -15.50 -8.82 2.31
N ASP A 97 -15.98 -10.02 1.99
CA ASP A 97 -17.42 -10.30 1.94
C ASP A 97 -18.07 -10.18 3.33
N ILE A 98 -17.37 -10.59 4.39
CA ILE A 98 -17.83 -10.40 5.78
C ILE A 98 -17.90 -8.92 6.12
N VAL A 99 -16.84 -8.17 5.80
CA VAL A 99 -16.78 -6.72 6.01
C VAL A 99 -17.92 -6.05 5.25
N LEU A 100 -18.09 -6.35 3.97
CA LEU A 100 -19.16 -5.83 3.12
C LEU A 100 -20.53 -6.07 3.75
N SER A 101 -20.82 -7.32 4.13
CA SER A 101 -22.10 -7.71 4.74
C SER A 101 -22.40 -6.93 6.03
N LYS A 102 -21.36 -6.66 6.86
CA LYS A 102 -21.51 -5.88 8.10
C LYS A 102 -21.77 -4.40 7.80
N PHE A 103 -21.09 -3.84 6.82
CA PHE A 103 -21.27 -2.44 6.43
C PHE A 103 -22.60 -2.19 5.70
N GLU A 104 -23.08 -3.13 4.87
CA GLU A 104 -24.42 -3.06 4.27
C GLU A 104 -25.52 -3.02 5.35
N GLN A 105 -25.41 -3.85 6.39
CA GLN A 105 -26.32 -3.81 7.54
C GLN A 105 -26.28 -2.47 8.29
N LEU A 106 -25.10 -1.84 8.36
CA LEU A 106 -24.94 -0.53 8.99
C LEU A 106 -25.48 0.60 8.13
N GLN A 107 -25.34 0.51 6.81
CA GLN A 107 -25.94 1.44 5.84
C GLN A 107 -27.47 1.42 5.93
N ASP A 108 -28.08 0.24 6.15
CA ASP A 108 -29.52 0.13 6.40
C ASP A 108 -29.94 0.75 7.75
N ALA A 109 -29.05 0.72 8.75
CA ALA A 109 -29.32 1.25 10.09
C ALA A 109 -29.01 2.76 10.22
N ARG A 110 -28.06 3.26 9.43
CA ARG A 110 -27.59 4.65 9.46
C ARG A 110 -27.34 5.17 8.05
N GLU A 111 -27.95 6.31 7.73
CA GLU A 111 -27.83 6.96 6.42
C GLU A 111 -26.51 7.73 6.21
N ASP A 112 -25.64 7.78 7.22
CA ASP A 112 -24.34 8.49 7.17
C ASP A 112 -23.19 7.65 6.59
N ILE A 113 -23.45 6.36 6.34
CA ILE A 113 -22.48 5.40 5.82
C ILE A 113 -22.95 4.92 4.44
N ASP A 114 -22.06 4.95 3.46
CA ASP A 114 -22.28 4.42 2.12
C ASP A 114 -21.12 3.49 1.76
N ILE A 115 -21.42 2.25 1.35
CA ILE A 115 -20.41 1.26 0.96
C ILE A 115 -20.57 0.86 -0.51
N GLU A 116 -19.45 0.84 -1.24
CA GLU A 116 -19.37 0.38 -2.62
C GLU A 116 -18.23 -0.63 -2.77
N TYR A 117 -18.52 -1.84 -3.26
CA TYR A 117 -17.49 -2.84 -3.58
C TYR A 117 -17.45 -3.12 -5.08
N SER A 118 -16.29 -2.87 -5.70
CA SER A 118 -16.08 -3.07 -7.13
C SER A 118 -14.68 -3.55 -7.46
N SER A 119 -14.58 -4.67 -8.19
CA SER A 119 -13.31 -5.20 -8.74
C SER A 119 -12.18 -5.37 -7.70
N GLY A 120 -12.52 -5.77 -6.47
CA GLY A 120 -11.53 -5.94 -5.39
C GLY A 120 -11.15 -4.64 -4.67
N VAL A 121 -11.85 -3.54 -4.96
CA VAL A 121 -11.75 -2.28 -4.24
C VAL A 121 -13.06 -2.02 -3.50
N MET A 122 -13.00 -1.89 -2.19
CA MET A 122 -14.09 -1.52 -1.32
C MET A 122 -13.90 -0.07 -0.89
N THR A 123 -14.90 0.77 -1.16
CA THR A 123 -14.93 2.18 -0.77
C THR A 123 -16.02 2.35 0.28
N ILE A 124 -15.66 2.88 1.44
CA ILE A 124 -16.59 3.14 2.54
C ILE A 124 -16.56 4.64 2.78
N ASN A 125 -17.67 5.31 2.50
CA ASN A 125 -17.82 6.73 2.73
C ASN A 125 -18.59 6.95 4.03
N VAL A 126 -17.94 7.64 4.98
CA VAL A 126 -18.54 7.99 6.27
C VAL A 126 -18.62 9.51 6.34
N ALA A 127 -19.83 10.06 6.42
CA ALA A 127 -20.04 11.51 6.34
C ALA A 127 -19.20 12.31 7.35
N ASP A 128 -18.98 11.76 8.55
CA ASP A 128 -18.24 12.44 9.63
C ASP A 128 -16.72 12.27 9.55
N LYS A 129 -16.23 11.15 9.01
CA LYS A 129 -14.79 10.77 9.07
C LYS A 129 -14.09 10.86 7.71
N GLY A 130 -14.84 10.82 6.61
CA GLY A 130 -14.34 10.80 5.24
C GLY A 130 -14.40 9.42 4.60
N THR A 131 -13.63 9.25 3.53
CA THR A 131 -13.69 8.06 2.68
C THR A 131 -12.53 7.11 2.96
N TYR A 132 -12.86 5.87 3.30
CA TYR A 132 -11.94 4.75 3.45
C TYR A 132 -11.90 3.95 2.16
N VAL A 133 -10.71 3.52 1.76
CA VAL A 133 -10.54 2.66 0.58
C VAL A 133 -9.74 1.43 0.97
N ILE A 134 -10.35 0.25 0.84
CA ILE A 134 -9.72 -1.04 1.05
C ILE A 134 -9.55 -1.70 -0.31
N ASN A 135 -8.31 -2.04 -0.69
CA ASN A 135 -7.97 -2.55 -2.01
C ASN A 135 -7.19 -3.86 -1.89
N LYS A 136 -7.65 -4.89 -2.58
CA LYS A 136 -6.91 -6.14 -2.74
C LYS A 136 -5.71 -5.93 -3.67
N GLN A 137 -4.54 -6.39 -3.25
CA GLN A 137 -3.33 -6.40 -4.08
C GLN A 137 -2.85 -7.83 -4.30
N PRO A 138 -3.45 -8.57 -5.26
CA PRO A 138 -3.04 -9.94 -5.60
C PRO A 138 -1.54 -10.11 -5.87
N PRO A 139 -0.84 -9.20 -6.60
CA PRO A 139 0.59 -9.36 -6.87
C PRO A 139 1.45 -9.40 -5.60
N ASN A 140 1.01 -8.73 -4.53
CA ASN A 140 1.74 -8.65 -3.27
C ASN A 140 1.13 -9.56 -2.19
N LYS A 141 -0.02 -10.19 -2.46
CA LYS A 141 -0.80 -10.96 -1.47
C LYS A 141 -1.15 -10.15 -0.23
N GLN A 142 -1.46 -8.87 -0.45
CA GLN A 142 -1.73 -7.90 0.61
C GLN A 142 -3.08 -7.25 0.44
N ILE A 143 -3.64 -6.76 1.54
CA ILE A 143 -4.76 -5.83 1.52
C ILE A 143 -4.23 -4.45 1.88
N TRP A 144 -4.51 -3.47 1.03
CA TRP A 144 -4.13 -2.07 1.28
C TRP A 144 -5.34 -1.32 1.80
N LEU A 145 -5.14 -0.48 2.81
CA LEU A 145 -6.15 0.39 3.38
C LEU A 145 -5.68 1.83 3.27
N SER A 146 -6.55 2.72 2.84
CA SER A 146 -6.37 4.16 2.91
C SER A 146 -7.43 4.70 3.85
N SER A 147 -7.03 5.05 5.06
CA SER A 147 -7.89 5.74 6.04
C SER A 147 -7.63 7.25 5.99
N PRO A 148 -8.67 8.09 6.07
CA PRO A 148 -8.51 9.54 6.22
C PRO A 148 -7.89 9.94 7.57
N ILE A 149 -7.93 9.04 8.57
CA ILE A 149 -7.43 9.27 9.93
C ILE A 149 -5.99 8.78 10.05
N SER A 150 -5.75 7.49 9.75
CA SER A 150 -4.46 6.85 9.96
C SER A 150 -3.59 6.74 8.70
N GLY A 151 -4.12 7.12 7.53
CA GLY A 151 -3.40 7.14 6.27
C GLY A 151 -3.29 5.76 5.59
N PRO A 152 -2.30 5.56 4.70
CA PRO A 152 -2.13 4.32 3.97
C PRO A 152 -1.46 3.24 4.83
N LYS A 153 -2.11 2.08 4.95
CA LYS A 153 -1.62 0.87 5.64
C LYS A 153 -1.65 -0.33 4.70
N ARG A 154 -0.81 -1.32 4.99
CA ARG A 154 -0.66 -2.55 4.20
C ARG A 154 -0.72 -3.74 5.14
N TYR A 155 -1.66 -4.64 4.91
CA TYR A 155 -1.87 -5.80 5.76
C TYR A 155 -1.37 -7.05 5.07
N ASP A 156 -0.64 -7.84 5.86
CA ASP A 156 -0.12 -9.14 5.47
C ASP A 156 -0.91 -10.22 6.24
N TRP A 157 -1.20 -11.34 5.58
CA TRP A 157 -1.85 -12.45 6.26
C TRP A 157 -0.87 -13.14 7.20
N CYS A 158 -1.28 -13.28 8.45
CA CYS A 158 -0.44 -13.81 9.51
C CYS A 158 -1.18 -14.95 10.22
N ILE A 159 -0.53 -16.09 10.38
CA ILE A 159 -1.12 -17.23 11.09
C ILE A 159 -0.79 -17.11 12.57
N ILE A 160 -1.83 -16.96 13.40
CA ILE A 160 -1.75 -16.97 14.85
C ILE A 160 -1.93 -18.43 15.28
N GLY A 161 -0.83 -19.18 15.28
CA GLY A 161 -0.78 -20.55 15.78
C GLY A 161 -0.10 -20.58 17.14
N GLU A 162 -0.83 -20.97 18.18
CA GLU A 162 -0.27 -21.25 19.48
C GLU A 162 0.51 -22.56 19.39
N GLY A 163 1.82 -22.52 19.56
CA GLY A 163 2.58 -23.71 19.91
C GLY A 163 3.07 -24.58 18.74
N GLN A 164 4.33 -24.96 18.88
CA GLN A 164 5.17 -25.81 18.04
C GLN A 164 4.68 -27.28 17.90
N GLY A 165 3.39 -27.57 18.15
CA GLY A 165 2.88 -28.94 18.31
C GLY A 165 1.51 -29.21 17.68
N GLU A 166 0.88 -28.25 17.03
CA GLU A 166 -0.47 -28.39 16.50
C GLU A 166 -0.43 -28.58 14.98
N LYS A 167 -1.18 -29.56 14.48
CA LYS A 167 -1.18 -29.99 13.08
C LYS A 167 -1.42 -28.80 12.15
N GLU A 168 -0.64 -28.72 11.07
CA GLU A 168 -0.86 -27.82 9.94
C GLU A 168 -2.34 -27.90 9.50
N GLY A 169 -3.16 -26.92 9.90
CA GLY A 169 -4.59 -26.94 9.59
C GLY A 169 -5.49 -26.10 10.51
N THR A 170 -5.16 -25.89 11.78
CA THR A 170 -6.06 -25.22 12.76
C THR A 170 -5.50 -23.91 13.31
N GLY A 171 -4.67 -23.23 12.52
CA GLY A 171 -4.19 -21.89 12.89
C GLY A 171 -5.17 -20.84 12.39
N SER A 172 -5.77 -20.06 13.29
CA SER A 172 -6.52 -18.85 12.90
C SER A 172 -5.54 -17.85 12.32
N GLY A 173 -5.80 -17.35 11.11
CA GLY A 173 -5.04 -16.25 10.56
C GLY A 173 -5.80 -14.94 10.62
N SER A 174 -5.06 -13.83 10.65
CA SER A 174 -5.63 -12.49 10.61
C SER A 174 -4.76 -11.56 9.77
N TRP A 175 -5.38 -10.49 9.26
CA TRP A 175 -4.71 -9.46 8.47
C TRP A 175 -4.03 -8.45 9.39
N ILE A 176 -2.70 -8.52 9.50
CA ILE A 176 -1.92 -7.74 10.48
C ILE A 176 -1.02 -6.74 9.77
N TYR A 177 -0.97 -5.51 10.28
CA TYR A 177 0.00 -4.52 9.84
C TYR A 177 1.36 -4.77 10.50
N THR A 178 2.35 -5.18 9.72
CA THR A 178 3.68 -5.55 10.23
C THR A 178 4.45 -4.44 10.97
N ARG A 179 4.06 -3.18 10.81
CA ARG A 179 4.72 -2.04 11.48
C ARG A 179 4.18 -1.79 12.88
N ASP A 180 2.86 -1.77 13.04
CA ASP A 180 2.23 -1.43 14.32
C ASP A 180 1.71 -2.69 15.07
N GLY A 181 1.64 -3.84 14.39
CA GLY A 181 1.08 -5.09 14.92
C GLY A 181 -0.45 -5.10 15.02
N VAL A 182 -1.11 -4.03 14.60
CA VAL A 182 -2.57 -3.88 14.66
C VAL A 182 -3.24 -4.69 13.55
N SER A 183 -4.32 -5.40 13.88
CA SER A 183 -5.12 -6.11 12.88
C SER A 183 -6.05 -5.15 12.12
N LEU A 184 -6.42 -5.52 10.91
CA LEU A 184 -7.38 -4.75 10.12
C LEU A 184 -8.75 -4.64 10.83
N SER A 185 -9.17 -5.73 11.48
CA SER A 185 -10.40 -5.78 12.29
C SER A 185 -10.33 -4.83 13.49
N ASP A 186 -9.20 -4.79 14.20
CA ASP A 186 -9.01 -3.87 15.33
C ASP A 186 -9.03 -2.41 14.89
N LEU A 187 -8.43 -2.09 13.74
CA LEU A 187 -8.44 -0.72 13.21
C LEU A 187 -9.87 -0.29 12.83
N ILE A 188 -10.67 -1.18 12.24
CA ILE A 188 -12.06 -0.89 11.92
C ILE A 188 -12.89 -0.72 13.21
N LEU A 189 -12.60 -1.50 14.25
CA LEU A 189 -13.23 -1.33 15.55
C LEU A 189 -12.86 0.02 16.18
N GLU A 190 -11.59 0.42 16.18
CA GLU A 190 -11.15 1.69 16.76
C GLU A 190 -11.68 2.90 15.97
N GLU A 191 -11.58 2.85 14.64
CA GLU A 191 -11.93 3.99 13.78
C GLU A 191 -13.42 4.08 13.51
N LEU A 192 -14.19 2.98 13.50
CA LEU A 192 -15.61 2.98 13.12
C LEU A 192 -16.55 2.44 14.19
N ASP A 193 -16.02 1.88 15.29
CA ASP A 193 -16.79 1.24 16.37
C ASP A 193 -17.63 0.06 15.86
N ILE A 194 -17.04 -0.71 14.94
CA ILE A 194 -17.68 -1.85 14.27
C ILE A 194 -16.92 -3.12 14.62
N VAL A 195 -17.64 -4.09 15.18
CA VAL A 195 -17.10 -5.42 15.49
C VAL A 195 -17.22 -6.31 14.26
N ILE A 196 -16.08 -6.68 13.68
CA ILE A 196 -15.97 -7.71 12.64
C ILE A 196 -15.60 -9.02 13.34
N GLU A 197 -16.50 -9.99 13.30
CA GLU A 197 -16.20 -11.35 13.74
C GLU A 197 -15.57 -12.10 12.58
N GLU A 198 -14.24 -12.29 12.64
CA GLU A 198 -13.54 -13.18 11.72
C GLU A 198 -13.98 -14.63 12.03
N PRO A 199 -14.54 -15.38 11.07
CA PRO A 199 -14.86 -16.77 11.31
C PRO A 199 -13.52 -17.50 11.50
N ALA A 200 -13.38 -18.16 12.66
CA ALA A 200 -12.31 -19.10 12.90
C ALA A 200 -12.26 -20.08 11.71
N THR A 201 -11.23 -19.99 10.88
CA THR A 201 -11.03 -20.88 9.75
C THR A 201 -10.54 -22.22 10.32
N CYS A 202 -11.40 -23.24 10.23
CA CYS A 202 -11.20 -24.58 10.80
C CYS A 202 -10.19 -25.44 10.03
#